data_AF-A0A8D5K039-F1
#
_entry.id   AF-A0A8D5K039-F1
#
_cell.length_a   1.000
_cell.length_b   1.000
_cell.length_c   1.000
_cell.angle_alpha   90.00
_cell.angle_beta   90.00
_cell.angle_gamma   90.00
#
_symmetry.space_group_name_H-M   'P 1'
#
loop_
_entity.id
_entity.type
_entity.pdbx_description
1 polymer ?
#
loop_
_entity_poly.entity_id
_entity_poly.type
_entity_poly.pdbx_seq_one_letter_code
_entity_poly.pdbx_strand_id
1 'polypeptide(L)'
;MQGVSHLWKTGYATALMLSLLGLMVFLFNAAWQNGADGLKLPAWLRILVNLALFSMPVFIALSAYAMNLRVVQYGWTVERVWAAIIIGLTSLYAVGYAISVFFRSNGWMHHASKVNVIAAWLIALVLLLTHTPVLDPIRISVDSQVQRLLTKVTPVQSFDFEYLRFQGGYYGNGALNKLVILRDHPQFSEINQKATQALVAKYKTYGATNHNEPENQADLVKLLHIYPSGSQVPAELLTYLWGETQSKSYWINCLRISSGCQALLIDLNGDAENELVIFDGYNTVVFSQQDRQWKRAGHLRGRNWHQLEAAEVEKALKAGSVAVVDSKWRELKVLQDTYTLEPQ
;
A
#
# COMPACT_ATOMS: atom_id res chain seq x y z
N MET A 1 -21.92 21.29 -8.47
CA MET A 1 -21.29 20.03 -8.95
C MET A 1 -20.70 19.21 -7.78
N GLN A 2 -21.42 19.04 -6.66
CA GLN A 2 -20.93 18.33 -5.46
C GLN A 2 -21.29 16.83 -5.44
N GLY A 3 -22.18 16.37 -6.34
CA GLY A 3 -22.63 14.96 -6.34
C GLY A 3 -21.60 13.97 -6.89
N VAL A 4 -20.75 14.38 -7.84
CA VAL A 4 -19.79 13.46 -8.48
C VAL A 4 -18.57 13.21 -7.60
N SER A 5 -18.15 14.19 -6.79
CA SER A 5 -16.95 14.10 -5.93
C SER A 5 -17.04 12.98 -4.88
N HIS A 6 -18.24 12.66 -4.39
CA HIS A 6 -18.44 11.56 -3.44
C HIS A 6 -18.29 10.17 -4.08
N LEU A 7 -18.67 9.99 -5.35
CA LEU A 7 -18.43 8.74 -6.08
C LEU A 7 -16.93 8.49 -6.29
N TRP A 8 -16.15 9.55 -6.57
CA TRP A 8 -14.70 9.45 -6.79
C TRP A 8 -13.89 9.16 -5.52
N LYS A 9 -14.38 9.58 -4.34
CA LYS A 9 -13.70 9.35 -3.05
C LYS A 9 -13.55 7.87 -2.66
N THR A 10 -14.41 6.99 -3.18
CA THR A 10 -14.38 5.56 -2.85
C THR A 10 -13.25 4.80 -3.55
N GLY A 11 -12.62 5.37 -4.58
CA GLY A 11 -11.58 4.68 -5.37
C GLY A 11 -12.11 3.62 -6.35
N TYR A 12 -13.30 3.05 -6.12
CA TYR A 12 -13.85 1.93 -6.88
C TYR A 12 -14.70 2.31 -8.10
N ALA A 13 -15.06 3.58 -8.28
CA ALA A 13 -16.00 4.01 -9.32
C ALA A 13 -15.60 3.53 -10.74
N THR A 14 -14.33 3.67 -11.12
CA THR A 14 -13.83 3.21 -12.44
C THR A 14 -13.93 1.70 -12.59
N ALA A 15 -13.60 0.93 -11.55
CA ALA A 15 -13.69 -0.53 -11.59
C ALA A 15 -15.15 -0.98 -11.73
N LEU A 16 -16.07 -0.39 -10.97
CA LEU A 16 -17.51 -0.69 -11.07
C LEU A 16 -18.08 -0.36 -12.45
N MET A 17 -17.72 0.80 -13.02
CA MET A 17 -18.15 1.19 -14.37
C MET A 17 -17.62 0.22 -15.43
N LEU A 18 -16.34 -0.16 -15.35
CA LEU A 18 -15.75 -1.13 -16.28
C LEU A 18 -16.34 -2.53 -16.12
N SER A 19 -16.59 -2.98 -14.89
CA SER A 19 -17.27 -4.26 -14.63
C SER A 19 -18.68 -4.28 -15.18
N LEU A 20 -19.44 -3.20 -15.00
CA LEU A 20 -20.77 -3.05 -15.58
C LEU A 20 -20.74 -3.09 -17.11
N LEU A 21 -19.78 -2.39 -17.72
CA LEU A 21 -19.60 -2.41 -19.17
C LEU A 21 -19.21 -3.79 -19.68
N GLY A 22 -18.30 -4.49 -18.99
CA GLY A 22 -17.93 -5.86 -19.31
C GLY A 22 -19.11 -6.82 -19.22
N LEU A 23 -19.94 -6.68 -18.17
CA LEU A 23 -21.17 -7.45 -18.00
C LEU A 23 -22.18 -7.15 -19.11
N MET A 24 -22.35 -5.88 -19.50
CA MET A 24 -23.22 -5.49 -20.62
C MET A 24 -22.75 -6.13 -21.93
N VAL A 25 -21.44 -6.09 -22.23
CA VAL A 25 -20.88 -6.76 -23.42
C VAL A 25 -21.13 -8.27 -23.35
N PHE A 26 -20.84 -8.90 -22.21
CA PHE A 26 -21.05 -10.34 -22.03
C PHE A 26 -22.51 -10.73 -22.22
N LEU A 27 -23.44 -10.07 -21.54
CA LEU A 27 -24.88 -10.36 -21.63
C LEU A 27 -25.41 -10.09 -23.04
N PHE A 28 -24.95 -9.03 -23.70
CA PHE A 28 -25.32 -8.74 -25.07
C PHE A 28 -24.89 -9.85 -26.03
N ASN A 29 -23.67 -10.38 -25.87
CA ASN A 29 -23.18 -11.51 -26.67
C ASN A 29 -23.88 -12.83 -26.30
N ALA A 30 -24.11 -13.09 -25.01
CA ALA A 30 -24.76 -14.32 -24.52
C ALA A 30 -26.22 -14.42 -24.96
N ALA A 31 -26.96 -13.30 -24.92
CA ALA A 31 -28.33 -13.23 -25.41
C ALA A 31 -28.43 -13.49 -26.93
N TRP A 32 -27.32 -13.41 -27.68
CA TRP A 32 -27.32 -13.35 -29.14
C TRP A 32 -26.74 -14.60 -29.85
N GLN A 33 -26.68 -15.77 -29.19
CA GLN A 33 -26.00 -16.96 -29.73
C GLN A 33 -26.59 -17.53 -31.05
N ASN A 34 -27.87 -17.30 -31.38
CA ASN A 34 -28.48 -17.81 -32.62
C ASN A 34 -28.72 -16.69 -33.63
N GLY A 35 -27.74 -16.41 -34.49
CA GLY A 35 -27.79 -15.37 -35.52
C GLY A 35 -28.77 -15.61 -36.70
N ALA A 36 -29.65 -16.60 -36.62
CA ALA A 36 -30.56 -16.99 -37.72
C ALA A 36 -32.00 -16.48 -37.54
N ASP A 37 -32.49 -16.37 -36.30
CA ASP A 37 -33.81 -15.85 -36.00
C ASP A 37 -33.66 -14.67 -35.05
N GLY A 38 -33.82 -13.45 -35.59
CA GLY A 38 -33.70 -12.22 -34.82
C GLY A 38 -34.48 -12.34 -33.52
N LEU A 39 -33.80 -12.10 -32.39
CA LEU A 39 -34.39 -12.23 -31.05
C LEU A 39 -35.79 -11.61 -31.03
N LYS A 40 -36.82 -12.44 -30.82
CA LYS A 40 -38.22 -12.01 -30.66
C LYS A 40 -38.42 -11.39 -29.27
N LEU A 41 -37.58 -10.42 -28.94
CA LEU A 41 -37.70 -9.63 -27.72
C LEU A 41 -38.96 -8.76 -27.81
N PRO A 42 -39.77 -8.68 -26.75
CA PRO A 42 -40.89 -7.75 -26.70
C PRO A 42 -40.39 -6.30 -26.78
N ALA A 43 -41.21 -5.40 -27.33
CA ALA A 43 -40.81 -4.03 -27.66
C ALA A 43 -40.24 -3.25 -26.46
N TRP A 44 -40.82 -3.42 -25.27
CA TRP A 44 -40.33 -2.76 -24.05
C TRP A 44 -38.90 -3.19 -23.68
N LEU A 45 -38.58 -4.47 -23.84
CA LEU A 45 -37.25 -5.00 -23.52
C LEU A 45 -36.21 -4.55 -24.55
N ARG A 46 -36.60 -4.42 -25.83
CA ARG A 46 -35.74 -3.82 -26.86
C ARG A 46 -35.39 -2.36 -26.56
N ILE A 47 -36.35 -1.58 -26.04
CA ILE A 47 -36.09 -0.19 -25.62
C ILE A 47 -35.07 -0.16 -24.48
N LEU A 48 -35.22 -1.02 -23.47
CA LEU A 48 -34.27 -1.09 -22.35
C LEU A 48 -32.85 -1.48 -22.82
N VAL A 49 -32.73 -2.48 -23.70
CA VAL A 49 -31.44 -2.88 -24.27
C VAL A 49 -30.81 -1.73 -25.07
N ASN A 50 -31.58 -1.04 -25.91
CA ASN A 50 -31.07 0.10 -26.68
C ASN A 50 -30.61 1.24 -25.77
N LEU A 51 -31.36 1.56 -24.71
CA LEU A 51 -30.96 2.56 -23.72
C LEU A 51 -29.68 2.15 -23.00
N ALA A 52 -29.55 0.88 -22.62
CA ALA A 52 -28.34 0.36 -21.99
C ALA A 52 -27.12 0.49 -22.92
N LEU A 53 -27.23 0.05 -24.18
CA LEU A 53 -26.14 0.17 -25.17
C LEU A 53 -25.79 1.63 -25.44
N PHE A 54 -26.78 2.51 -25.57
CA PHE A 54 -26.57 3.94 -25.79
C PHE A 54 -25.92 4.64 -24.59
N SER A 55 -26.08 4.10 -23.37
CA SER A 55 -25.41 4.62 -22.18
C SER A 55 -23.93 4.23 -22.08
N MET A 56 -23.48 3.18 -22.80
CA MET A 56 -22.11 2.67 -22.69
C MET A 56 -21.02 3.72 -23.02
N PRO A 57 -21.14 4.53 -24.10
CA PRO A 57 -20.16 5.59 -24.38
C PRO A 57 -20.02 6.61 -23.25
N VAL A 58 -21.11 6.91 -22.54
CA VAL A 58 -21.08 7.84 -21.39
C VAL A 58 -20.25 7.26 -20.26
N PHE A 59 -20.44 5.98 -19.92
CA PHE A 59 -19.63 5.32 -18.89
C PHE A 59 -18.15 5.22 -19.27
N ILE A 60 -17.84 5.01 -20.55
CA ILE A 60 -16.46 5.05 -21.06
C ILE A 60 -15.85 6.43 -20.91
N ALA A 61 -16.58 7.49 -21.30
CA ALA A 61 -16.09 8.87 -21.17
C ALA A 61 -15.79 9.23 -19.71
N LEU A 62 -16.68 8.86 -18.79
CA LEU A 62 -16.47 9.05 -17.35
C LEU A 62 -15.26 8.27 -16.83
N SER A 63 -15.10 7.01 -17.26
CA SER A 63 -13.97 6.16 -16.87
C SER A 63 -12.64 6.69 -17.38
N ALA A 64 -12.59 7.13 -18.64
CA ALA A 64 -11.43 7.76 -19.26
C ALA A 64 -11.05 9.07 -18.55
N TYR A 65 -12.04 9.92 -18.27
CA TYR A 65 -11.83 11.16 -17.53
C TYR A 65 -11.24 10.91 -16.14
N ALA A 66 -11.81 9.95 -15.39
CA ALA A 66 -11.32 9.54 -14.09
C ALA A 66 -9.88 9.03 -14.10
N MET A 67 -9.58 8.18 -15.08
CA MET A 67 -8.25 7.61 -15.26
C MET A 67 -7.25 8.72 -15.56
N ASN A 68 -7.60 9.62 -16.46
CA ASN A 68 -6.75 10.75 -16.83
C ASN A 68 -6.42 11.64 -15.62
N LEU A 69 -7.40 11.95 -14.78
CA LEU A 69 -7.15 12.71 -13.54
C LEU A 69 -6.10 12.03 -12.64
N ARG A 70 -6.18 10.70 -12.47
CA ARG A 70 -5.21 9.95 -11.67
C ARG A 70 -3.82 9.91 -12.31
N VAL A 71 -3.76 9.78 -13.64
CA VAL A 71 -2.49 9.80 -14.38
C VAL A 71 -1.81 11.16 -14.27
N VAL A 72 -2.55 12.26 -14.43
CA VAL A 72 -2.01 13.62 -14.28
C VAL A 72 -1.52 13.83 -12.84
N GLN A 73 -2.32 13.43 -11.85
CA GLN A 73 -2.01 13.65 -10.45
C GLN A 73 -0.85 12.79 -9.94
N TYR A 74 -0.82 11.50 -10.28
CA TYR A 74 0.08 10.51 -9.67
C TYR A 74 1.04 9.84 -10.66
N GLY A 75 0.96 10.16 -11.94
CA GLY A 75 1.73 9.48 -12.99
C GLY A 75 1.19 8.11 -13.37
N TRP A 76 1.84 7.48 -14.35
CA TRP A 76 1.52 6.12 -14.76
C TRP A 76 2.02 5.10 -13.73
N THR A 77 1.18 4.11 -13.43
CA THR A 77 1.53 2.87 -12.74
C THR A 77 1.04 1.70 -13.57
N VAL A 78 1.52 0.49 -13.25
CA VAL A 78 1.21 -0.71 -14.03
C VAL A 78 -0.29 -0.93 -14.10
N GLU A 79 -0.99 -0.71 -12.99
CA GLU A 79 -2.45 -0.84 -12.88
C GLU A 79 -3.17 0.20 -13.75
N ARG A 80 -2.67 1.44 -13.81
CA ARG A 80 -3.27 2.51 -14.62
C ARG A 80 -3.06 2.28 -16.11
N VAL A 81 -1.91 1.73 -16.51
CA VAL A 81 -1.67 1.36 -17.91
C VAL A 81 -2.63 0.25 -18.34
N TRP A 82 -2.76 -0.80 -17.53
CA TRP A 82 -3.74 -1.86 -17.80
C TRP A 82 -5.17 -1.33 -17.86
N ALA A 83 -5.55 -0.46 -16.93
CA ALA A 83 -6.88 0.14 -16.94
C ALA A 83 -7.11 1.04 -18.16
N ALA A 84 -6.10 1.78 -18.63
CA ALA A 84 -6.18 2.56 -19.87
C ALA A 84 -6.34 1.66 -21.11
N ILE A 85 -5.63 0.53 -21.16
CA ILE A 85 -5.82 -0.50 -22.21
C ILE A 85 -7.25 -1.03 -22.20
N ILE A 86 -7.77 -1.42 -21.02
CA ILE A 86 -9.14 -1.92 -20.87
C ILE A 86 -10.17 -0.86 -21.28
N ILE A 87 -9.99 0.41 -20.87
CA ILE A 87 -10.85 1.52 -21.29
C ILE A 87 -10.83 1.66 -22.81
N GLY A 88 -9.65 1.60 -23.44
CA GLY A 88 -9.49 1.66 -24.89
C GLY A 88 -10.22 0.52 -25.61
N LEU A 89 -10.00 -0.72 -25.20
CA LEU A 89 -10.67 -1.89 -25.79
C LEU A 89 -12.18 -1.86 -25.58
N THR A 90 -12.64 -1.49 -24.38
CA THR A 90 -14.06 -1.39 -24.06
C THR A 90 -14.74 -0.23 -24.81
N SER A 91 -14.00 0.84 -25.12
CA SER A 91 -14.52 1.95 -25.93
C SER A 91 -14.94 1.51 -27.32
N LEU A 92 -14.23 0.56 -27.93
CA LEU A 92 -14.59 -0.01 -29.23
C LEU A 92 -15.95 -0.72 -29.17
N TYR A 93 -16.17 -1.52 -28.13
CA TYR A 93 -17.48 -2.16 -27.90
C TYR A 93 -18.56 -1.12 -27.62
N ALA A 94 -18.31 -0.15 -26.73
CA ALA A 94 -19.27 0.86 -26.36
C ALA A 94 -19.75 1.69 -27.57
N VAL A 95 -18.80 2.17 -28.39
CA VAL A 95 -19.11 2.97 -29.58
C VAL A 95 -19.72 2.08 -30.67
N GLY A 96 -19.12 0.92 -30.93
CA GLY A 96 -19.61 0.00 -31.95
C GLY A 96 -21.04 -0.48 -31.69
N TYR A 97 -21.36 -0.82 -30.43
CA TYR A 97 -22.71 -1.21 -30.05
C TYR A 97 -23.67 -0.02 -29.97
N ALA A 98 -23.25 1.16 -29.51
CA ALA A 98 -24.12 2.33 -29.54
C ALA A 98 -24.49 2.74 -30.98
N ILE A 99 -23.54 2.69 -31.92
CA ILE A 99 -23.78 2.95 -33.35
C ILE A 99 -24.76 1.93 -33.93
N SER A 100 -24.65 0.67 -33.50
CA SER A 100 -25.47 -0.43 -34.00
C SER A 100 -26.98 -0.19 -33.75
N VAL A 101 -27.36 0.53 -32.69
CA VAL A 101 -28.75 0.91 -32.35
C VAL A 101 -29.41 1.76 -33.45
N PHE A 102 -28.64 2.52 -34.24
CA PHE A 102 -29.18 3.39 -35.28
C PHE A 102 -29.57 2.66 -36.57
N PHE A 103 -29.16 1.39 -36.74
CA PHE A 103 -29.48 0.60 -37.93
C PHE A 103 -30.77 -0.22 -37.69
N ARG A 104 -31.91 0.32 -38.11
CA ARG A 104 -33.27 -0.16 -37.78
C ARG A 104 -33.79 -1.41 -38.53
N SER A 105 -32.97 -2.16 -39.26
CA SER A 105 -33.38 -3.40 -39.93
C SER A 105 -32.27 -4.46 -39.88
N ASN A 106 -32.51 -5.68 -40.39
CA ASN A 106 -31.67 -6.90 -40.36
C ASN A 106 -30.13 -6.74 -40.48
N GLY A 107 -29.60 -5.57 -40.84
CA GLY A 107 -28.18 -5.20 -40.77
C GLY A 107 -27.62 -4.82 -39.38
N TRP A 108 -28.46 -4.63 -38.35
CA TRP A 108 -27.98 -4.39 -36.97
C TRP A 108 -27.08 -5.54 -36.48
N MET A 109 -27.53 -6.78 -36.70
CA MET A 109 -26.81 -8.01 -36.39
C MET A 109 -25.46 -8.10 -37.10
N HIS A 110 -25.45 -7.73 -38.38
CA HIS A 110 -24.24 -7.76 -39.19
C HIS A 110 -23.20 -6.74 -38.70
N HIS A 111 -23.65 -5.55 -38.25
CA HIS A 111 -22.76 -4.55 -37.67
C HIS A 111 -22.18 -5.00 -36.32
N ALA A 112 -23.00 -5.51 -35.41
CA ALA A 112 -22.52 -5.99 -34.10
C ALA A 112 -21.50 -7.14 -34.24
N SER A 113 -21.74 -8.06 -35.18
CA SER A 113 -20.79 -9.13 -35.50
C SER A 113 -19.46 -8.59 -36.02
N LYS A 114 -19.47 -7.56 -36.88
CA LYS A 114 -18.23 -6.92 -37.36
C LYS A 114 -17.45 -6.26 -36.23
N VAL A 115 -18.14 -5.57 -35.32
CA VAL A 115 -17.52 -4.95 -34.13
C VAL A 115 -16.81 -6.02 -33.30
N ASN A 116 -17.45 -7.17 -33.07
CA ASN A 116 -16.86 -8.27 -32.31
C ASN A 116 -15.60 -8.84 -32.97
N VAL A 117 -15.62 -9.07 -34.29
CA VAL A 117 -14.47 -9.59 -35.02
C VAL A 117 -13.31 -8.60 -35.02
N ILE A 118 -13.58 -7.32 -35.27
CA ILE A 118 -12.56 -6.26 -35.21
C ILE A 118 -11.98 -6.16 -33.80
N ALA A 119 -12.84 -6.19 -32.78
CA ALA A 119 -12.41 -6.15 -31.38
C ALA A 119 -11.54 -7.36 -31.02
N ALA A 120 -11.89 -8.58 -31.46
CA ALA A 120 -11.07 -9.77 -31.20
C ALA A 120 -9.66 -9.64 -31.77
N TRP A 121 -9.53 -9.17 -33.02
CA TRP A 121 -8.23 -8.91 -33.63
C TRP A 121 -7.45 -7.81 -32.92
N LEU A 122 -8.12 -6.72 -32.53
CA LEU A 122 -7.49 -5.63 -31.80
C LEU A 122 -7.01 -6.08 -30.41
N ILE A 123 -7.80 -6.88 -29.69
CA ILE A 123 -7.42 -7.45 -28.39
C ILE A 123 -6.18 -8.34 -28.56
N ALA A 124 -6.17 -9.23 -29.56
CA ALA A 124 -5.02 -10.08 -29.85
C ALA A 124 -3.76 -9.25 -30.15
N LEU A 125 -3.89 -8.22 -31.00
CA LEU A 125 -2.80 -7.31 -31.32
C LEU A 125 -2.28 -6.57 -30.08
N VAL A 126 -3.17 -6.01 -29.25
CA VAL A 126 -2.80 -5.27 -28.04
C VAL A 126 -2.09 -6.19 -27.03
N LEU A 127 -2.58 -7.42 -26.84
CA LEU A 127 -1.92 -8.40 -25.96
C LEU A 127 -0.52 -8.76 -26.47
N LEU A 128 -0.34 -8.94 -27.78
CA LEU A 128 0.98 -9.14 -28.37
C LEU A 128 1.88 -7.92 -28.09
N LEU A 129 1.36 -6.70 -28.28
CA LEU A 129 2.12 -5.48 -28.03
C LEU A 129 2.52 -5.31 -26.56
N THR A 130 1.70 -5.75 -25.59
CA THR A 130 2.05 -5.69 -24.15
C THR A 130 3.21 -6.61 -23.78
N HIS A 131 3.50 -7.63 -24.60
CA HIS A 131 4.67 -8.49 -24.45
C HIS A 131 5.91 -7.96 -25.18
N THR A 132 5.79 -6.80 -25.83
CA THR A 132 6.92 -6.10 -26.44
C THR A 132 7.26 -4.85 -25.65
N PRO A 133 8.47 -4.29 -25.83
CA PRO A 133 8.81 -3.01 -25.20
C PRO A 133 7.83 -1.89 -25.57
N VAL A 134 7.11 -1.96 -26.70
CA VAL A 134 6.25 -0.88 -27.21
C VAL A 134 5.12 -0.53 -26.25
N LEU A 135 4.43 -1.53 -25.70
CA LEU A 135 3.28 -1.35 -24.81
C LEU A 135 3.50 -2.05 -23.46
N ASP A 136 4.75 -2.17 -23.02
CA ASP A 136 5.10 -2.78 -21.75
C ASP A 136 4.64 -1.87 -20.58
N PRO A 137 3.68 -2.32 -19.74
CA PRO A 137 3.17 -1.53 -18.63
C PRO A 137 4.23 -1.17 -17.58
N ILE A 138 5.21 -2.03 -17.36
CA ILE A 138 6.29 -1.81 -16.40
C ILE A 138 7.21 -0.71 -16.94
N ARG A 139 7.58 -0.78 -18.21
CA ARG A 139 8.41 0.25 -18.86
C ARG A 139 7.76 1.63 -18.79
N ILE A 140 6.49 1.73 -19.21
CA ILE A 140 5.73 3.00 -19.20
C ILE A 140 5.65 3.57 -17.78
N SER A 141 5.43 2.72 -16.79
CA SER A 141 5.34 3.14 -15.38
C SER A 141 6.67 3.64 -14.86
N VAL A 142 7.76 2.88 -15.05
CA VAL A 142 9.11 3.28 -14.65
C VAL A 142 9.50 4.60 -15.30
N ASP A 143 9.32 4.74 -16.61
CA ASP A 143 9.63 5.96 -17.35
C ASP A 143 8.83 7.15 -16.78
N SER A 144 7.53 6.97 -16.52
CA SER A 144 6.68 8.03 -15.96
C SER A 144 7.13 8.44 -14.55
N GLN A 145 7.45 7.49 -13.67
CA GLN A 145 7.86 7.78 -12.30
C GLN A 145 9.22 8.49 -12.28
N VAL A 146 10.19 8.01 -13.05
CA VAL A 146 11.52 8.63 -13.17
C VAL A 146 11.41 10.04 -13.75
N GLN A 147 10.61 10.24 -14.80
CA GLN A 147 10.41 11.57 -15.37
C GLN A 147 9.83 12.55 -14.34
N ARG A 148 8.88 12.10 -13.51
CA ARG A 148 8.31 12.94 -12.44
C ARG A 148 9.32 13.30 -11.35
N LEU A 149 10.26 12.41 -11.04
CA LEU A 149 11.39 12.71 -10.16
C LEU A 149 12.30 13.76 -10.79
N LEU A 150 12.74 13.53 -12.03
CA LEU A 150 13.70 14.41 -12.73
C LEU A 150 13.13 15.80 -13.02
N THR A 151 11.83 15.89 -13.28
CA THR A 151 11.09 17.16 -13.48
C THR A 151 10.64 17.80 -12.17
N LYS A 152 11.03 17.26 -11.01
CA LYS A 152 10.72 17.77 -9.66
C LYS A 152 9.22 17.84 -9.33
N VAL A 153 8.37 17.19 -10.12
CA VAL A 153 6.95 17.02 -9.80
C VAL A 153 6.79 16.17 -8.55
N THR A 154 7.68 15.18 -8.37
CA THR A 154 7.76 14.36 -7.15
C THR A 154 9.05 14.71 -6.40
N PRO A 155 8.97 15.22 -5.15
CA PRO A 155 10.13 15.45 -4.31
C PRO A 155 10.96 14.18 -4.10
N VAL A 156 12.29 14.33 -3.97
CA VAL A 156 13.21 13.20 -3.73
C VAL A 156 12.90 12.48 -2.42
N GLN A 157 12.36 13.19 -1.43
CA GLN A 157 11.96 12.66 -0.13
C GLN A 157 10.78 11.68 -0.23
N SER A 158 9.80 11.98 -1.08
CA SER A 158 8.59 11.19 -1.24
C SER A 158 8.65 10.19 -2.41
N PHE A 159 9.72 10.21 -3.21
CA PHE A 159 9.90 9.29 -4.31
C PHE A 159 10.17 7.86 -3.83
N ASP A 160 9.41 6.90 -4.35
CA ASP A 160 9.55 5.48 -4.02
C ASP A 160 10.62 4.82 -4.90
N PHE A 161 11.87 4.83 -4.42
CA PHE A 161 12.98 4.14 -5.09
C PHE A 161 12.83 2.60 -5.01
N GLU A 162 12.18 2.08 -3.98
CA GLU A 162 11.95 0.64 -3.82
C GLU A 162 10.95 0.10 -4.85
N TYR A 163 10.00 0.92 -5.30
CA TYR A 163 9.12 0.59 -6.43
C TYR A 163 9.95 0.18 -7.66
N LEU A 164 10.99 0.94 -8.01
CA LEU A 164 11.85 0.60 -9.14
C LEU A 164 12.56 -0.75 -8.93
N ARG A 165 13.02 -1.02 -7.71
CA ARG A 165 13.76 -2.25 -7.38
C ARG A 165 12.90 -3.51 -7.40
N PHE A 166 11.70 -3.44 -6.81
CA PHE A 166 10.88 -4.61 -6.52
C PHE A 166 9.71 -4.80 -7.49
N GLN A 167 9.24 -3.73 -8.15
CA GLN A 167 8.11 -3.79 -9.08
C GLN A 167 8.52 -3.40 -10.51
N GLY A 168 9.60 -2.63 -10.67
CA GLY A 168 10.09 -2.18 -11.97
C GLY A 168 10.88 -3.22 -12.77
N GLY A 169 11.25 -4.35 -12.18
CA GLY A 169 11.98 -5.43 -12.86
C GLY A 169 13.27 -4.95 -13.56
N TYR A 170 13.48 -5.41 -14.79
CA TYR A 170 14.63 -5.01 -15.61
C TYR A 170 14.70 -3.51 -15.84
N TYR A 171 13.58 -2.87 -16.21
CA TYR A 171 13.53 -1.43 -16.49
C TYR A 171 13.79 -0.61 -15.22
N GLY A 172 13.24 -1.04 -14.09
CA GLY A 172 13.42 -0.36 -12.81
C GLY A 172 14.86 -0.43 -12.32
N ASN A 173 15.51 -1.60 -12.39
CA ASN A 173 16.94 -1.73 -12.08
C ASN A 173 17.81 -0.90 -13.05
N GLY A 174 17.47 -0.90 -14.34
CA GLY A 174 18.12 -0.04 -15.33
C GLY A 174 17.98 1.45 -15.01
N ALA A 175 16.80 1.88 -14.58
CA ALA A 175 16.54 3.25 -14.15
C ALA A 175 17.32 3.60 -12.87
N LEU A 176 17.36 2.71 -11.88
CA LEU A 176 18.14 2.91 -10.66
C LEU A 176 19.63 3.08 -10.97
N ASN A 177 20.20 2.25 -11.84
CA ASN A 177 21.60 2.39 -12.27
C ASN A 177 21.87 3.75 -12.92
N LYS A 178 20.92 4.27 -13.72
CA LYS A 178 21.02 5.62 -14.30
C LYS A 178 20.93 6.71 -13.24
N LEU A 179 20.05 6.55 -12.24
CA LEU A 179 19.89 7.50 -11.12
C LEU A 179 21.13 7.54 -10.22
N VAL A 180 21.85 6.44 -10.04
CA VAL A 180 23.12 6.42 -9.30
C VAL A 180 24.16 7.32 -9.95
N ILE A 181 24.29 7.30 -11.27
CA ILE A 181 25.30 8.11 -11.98
C ILE A 181 24.82 9.52 -12.36
N LEU A 182 23.59 9.88 -12.00
CA LEU A 182 22.99 11.17 -12.34
C LEU A 182 23.79 12.32 -11.71
N ARG A 183 24.08 13.35 -12.51
CA ARG A 183 24.74 14.60 -12.06
C ARG A 183 23.90 15.85 -12.34
N ASP A 184 23.03 15.80 -13.35
CA ASP A 184 22.23 16.93 -13.83
C ASP A 184 20.95 17.19 -13.00
N HIS A 185 21.02 17.02 -11.67
CA HIS A 185 19.91 17.32 -10.77
C HIS A 185 20.42 17.99 -9.49
N PRO A 186 19.77 19.06 -8.97
CA PRO A 186 20.26 19.77 -7.77
C PRO A 186 20.43 18.88 -6.52
N GLN A 187 19.57 17.87 -6.38
CA GLN A 187 19.62 16.89 -5.30
C GLN A 187 20.30 15.57 -5.72
N PHE A 188 21.26 15.60 -6.65
CA PHE A 188 21.88 14.37 -7.18
C PHE A 188 22.52 13.50 -6.08
N SER A 189 23.09 14.11 -5.03
CA SER A 189 23.72 13.37 -3.92
C SER A 189 22.69 12.50 -3.19
N GLU A 190 21.53 13.07 -2.85
CA GLU A 190 20.43 12.34 -2.19
C GLU A 190 19.83 11.27 -3.11
N ILE A 191 19.63 11.59 -4.40
CA ILE A 191 19.14 10.62 -5.39
C ILE A 191 20.11 9.45 -5.54
N ASN A 192 21.41 9.72 -5.63
CA ASN A 192 22.44 8.70 -5.71
C ASN A 192 22.39 7.78 -4.47
N GLN A 193 22.35 8.36 -3.27
CA GLN A 193 22.30 7.62 -2.03
C GLN A 193 21.07 6.68 -1.99
N LYS A 194 19.87 7.22 -2.25
CA LYS A 194 18.62 6.46 -2.21
C LYS A 194 18.54 5.41 -3.32
N ALA A 195 19.01 5.72 -4.53
CA ALA A 195 19.05 4.75 -5.63
C ALA A 195 20.03 3.62 -5.34
N THR A 196 21.19 3.92 -4.75
CA THR A 196 22.19 2.91 -4.34
C THR A 196 21.62 2.01 -3.24
N GLN A 197 20.96 2.59 -2.24
CA GLN A 197 20.28 1.83 -1.18
C GLN A 197 19.20 0.91 -1.75
N ALA A 198 18.38 1.40 -2.68
CA ALA A 198 17.34 0.60 -3.33
C ALA A 198 17.92 -0.55 -4.16
N LEU A 199 19.05 -0.36 -4.87
CA LEU A 199 19.68 -1.44 -5.65
C LEU A 199 20.09 -2.63 -4.78
N VAL A 200 20.68 -2.36 -3.61
CA VAL A 200 21.18 -3.40 -2.69
C VAL A 200 20.09 -3.98 -1.78
N ALA A 201 18.88 -3.40 -1.79
CA ALA A 201 17.77 -3.87 -0.98
C ALA A 201 17.37 -5.30 -1.36
N LYS A 202 17.23 -6.16 -0.34
CA LYS A 202 16.83 -7.57 -0.48
C LYS A 202 15.34 -7.80 -0.23
N TYR A 203 14.73 -6.95 0.57
CA TYR A 203 13.32 -7.02 0.98
C TYR A 203 12.68 -5.65 0.86
N LYS A 204 11.38 -5.64 0.53
CA LYS A 204 10.59 -4.41 0.44
C LYS A 204 10.26 -3.92 1.84
N THR A 205 10.54 -2.65 2.10
CA THR A 205 10.23 -2.01 3.38
C THR A 205 8.79 -1.52 3.33
N TYR A 206 7.89 -2.17 4.07
CA TYR A 206 6.52 -1.68 4.24
C TYR A 206 6.51 -0.56 5.29
N GLY A 207 5.97 0.62 4.93
CA GLY A 207 5.75 1.73 5.87
C GLY A 207 6.81 2.84 5.91
N ALA A 208 7.89 2.75 5.11
CA ALA A 208 9.02 3.69 5.15
C ALA A 208 8.69 5.17 4.87
N THR A 209 7.51 5.50 4.35
CA THR A 209 7.20 6.87 3.92
C THR A 209 6.85 7.84 5.04
N ASN A 210 6.76 7.43 6.31
CA ASN A 210 6.46 8.34 7.44
C ASN A 210 7.17 7.95 8.76
N HIS A 211 8.32 7.28 8.71
CA HIS A 211 9.06 6.97 9.93
C HIS A 211 10.03 8.09 10.27
N ASN A 212 9.72 8.87 11.30
CA ASN A 212 10.67 9.79 11.92
C ASN A 212 11.56 8.98 12.85
N GLU A 213 12.61 8.36 12.32
CA GLU A 213 13.61 7.71 13.16
C GLU A 213 14.42 8.78 13.91
N PRO A 214 14.80 8.54 15.18
CA PRO A 214 15.66 9.46 15.90
C PRO A 214 17.02 9.54 15.18
N GLU A 215 17.47 10.77 14.87
CA GLU A 215 18.74 10.99 14.16
C GLU A 215 19.96 10.88 15.09
N ASN A 216 19.74 11.04 16.38
CA ASN A 216 20.76 10.96 17.42
C ASN A 216 20.14 10.50 18.76
N GLN A 217 21.00 10.20 19.73
CA GLN A 217 20.57 9.75 21.06
C GLN A 217 19.71 10.79 21.80
N ALA A 218 19.89 12.09 21.55
CA ALA A 218 19.06 13.13 22.18
C ALA A 218 17.62 13.14 21.62
N ASP A 219 17.43 12.83 20.35
CA ASP A 219 16.10 12.68 19.75
C ASP A 219 15.39 11.42 20.25
N LEU A 220 16.13 10.33 20.45
CA LEU A 220 15.60 9.11 21.10
C LEU A 220 15.04 9.43 22.49
N VAL A 221 15.77 10.21 23.29
CA VAL A 221 15.32 10.60 24.65
C VAL A 221 14.02 11.40 24.60
N LYS A 222 13.81 12.26 23.59
CA LYS A 222 12.55 13.03 23.44
C LYS A 222 11.35 12.12 23.14
N LEU A 223 11.59 10.99 22.48
CA LEU A 223 10.57 10.01 22.11
C LEU A 223 10.32 8.99 23.22
N LEU A 224 11.14 8.94 24.26
CA LEU A 224 10.99 8.00 25.38
C LEU A 224 10.31 8.70 26.56
N HIS A 225 9.00 8.48 26.72
CA HIS A 225 8.22 9.01 27.85
C HIS A 225 8.36 8.09 29.06
N ILE A 226 9.28 8.44 29.97
CA ILE A 226 9.65 7.62 31.13
C ILE A 226 8.71 7.85 32.31
N TYR A 227 8.28 6.75 32.93
CA TYR A 227 7.48 6.71 34.15
C TYR A 227 8.17 5.86 35.23
N PRO A 228 8.04 6.22 36.53
CA PRO A 228 7.47 7.48 37.04
C PRO A 228 8.20 8.73 36.53
N SER A 229 7.48 9.86 36.41
CA SER A 229 8.09 11.10 35.93
C SER A 229 9.22 11.57 36.85
N GLY A 230 10.39 11.85 36.29
CA GLY A 230 11.59 12.22 37.05
C GLY A 230 12.51 11.04 37.40
N SER A 231 12.16 9.82 37.01
CA SER A 231 13.07 8.67 37.13
C SER A 231 14.36 8.89 36.34
N GLN A 232 15.48 8.53 36.96
CA GLN A 232 16.79 8.58 36.31
C GLN A 232 16.98 7.34 35.44
N VAL A 233 17.18 7.55 34.13
CA VAL A 233 17.53 6.47 33.20
C VAL A 233 19.06 6.34 33.14
N PRO A 234 19.62 5.14 33.36
CA PRO A 234 21.06 4.94 33.22
C PRO A 234 21.56 5.31 31.82
N ALA A 235 22.69 6.03 31.75
CA ALA A 235 23.27 6.44 30.47
C ALA A 235 23.64 5.24 29.58
N GLU A 236 24.06 4.13 30.19
CA GLU A 236 24.36 2.87 29.52
C GLU A 236 23.14 2.25 28.84
N LEU A 237 21.95 2.36 29.46
CA LEU A 237 20.69 1.90 28.86
C LEU A 237 20.33 2.74 27.64
N LEU A 238 20.43 4.06 27.71
CA LEU A 238 20.19 4.94 26.56
C LEU A 238 21.15 4.64 25.40
N THR A 239 22.41 4.33 25.73
CA THR A 239 23.42 3.96 24.74
C THR A 239 23.10 2.61 24.09
N TYR A 240 22.65 1.64 24.89
CA TYR A 240 22.21 0.34 24.40
C TYR A 240 20.97 0.46 23.48
N LEU A 241 19.95 1.21 23.90
CA LEU A 241 18.76 1.46 23.08
C LEU A 241 19.09 2.16 21.76
N TRP A 242 20.01 3.12 21.79
CA TRP A 242 20.54 3.74 20.57
C TRP A 242 21.27 2.73 19.68
N GLY A 243 22.05 1.82 20.26
CA GLY A 243 22.65 0.71 19.52
C GLY A 243 21.62 -0.17 18.82
N GLU A 244 20.51 -0.49 19.50
CA GLU A 244 19.41 -1.28 18.92
C GLU A 244 18.79 -0.58 17.71
N THR A 245 18.52 0.73 17.78
CA THR A 245 17.97 1.49 16.63
C THR A 245 18.91 1.50 15.43
N GLN A 246 20.23 1.52 15.66
CA GLN A 246 21.23 1.51 14.59
C GLN A 246 21.46 0.11 13.99
N SER A 247 21.41 -0.94 14.82
CA SER A 247 21.72 -2.31 14.40
C SER A 247 20.68 -2.91 13.45
N LYS A 248 19.44 -2.39 13.48
CA LYS A 248 18.26 -2.98 12.81
C LYS A 248 17.97 -4.43 13.20
N SER A 249 18.60 -4.92 14.29
CA SER A 249 18.36 -6.26 14.84
C SER A 249 16.97 -6.37 15.46
N TYR A 250 16.47 -5.24 15.97
CA TYR A 250 15.15 -5.12 16.57
C TYR A 250 14.54 -3.75 16.28
N TRP A 251 13.25 -3.73 16.02
CA TRP A 251 12.51 -2.51 15.71
C TRP A 251 11.62 -2.14 16.88
N ILE A 252 11.86 -0.96 17.46
CA ILE A 252 10.96 -0.33 18.42
C ILE A 252 10.10 0.66 17.62
N ASN A 253 8.89 0.25 17.26
CA ASN A 253 7.98 1.00 16.39
C ASN A 253 7.55 2.37 16.95
N CYS A 254 7.38 2.49 18.26
CA CYS A 254 6.95 3.69 18.95
C CYS A 254 8.00 4.82 18.89
N LEU A 255 9.27 4.49 18.62
CA LEU A 255 10.32 5.48 18.33
C LEU A 255 10.23 6.05 16.91
N ARG A 256 9.29 5.58 16.09
CA ARG A 256 9.16 5.95 14.67
C ARG A 256 7.84 6.67 14.38
N ILE A 257 7.07 6.98 15.43
CA ILE A 257 5.79 7.68 15.39
C ILE A 257 5.85 8.90 16.31
N SER A 258 5.07 9.92 16.01
CA SER A 258 5.12 11.21 16.73
C SER A 258 4.65 11.14 18.19
N SER A 259 3.92 10.09 18.58
CA SER A 259 3.44 9.92 19.96
C SER A 259 4.52 9.39 20.91
N GLY A 260 5.67 8.95 20.39
CA GLY A 260 6.73 8.35 21.20
C GLY A 260 6.33 7.03 21.86
N CYS A 261 7.26 6.52 22.67
CA CYS A 261 7.15 5.31 23.47
C CYS A 261 6.78 5.66 24.90
N GLN A 262 5.74 5.00 25.42
CA GLN A 262 5.51 4.99 26.87
C GLN A 262 6.46 3.95 27.47
N ALA A 263 7.31 4.38 28.41
CA ALA A 263 8.36 3.55 28.99
C ALA A 263 8.25 3.56 30.53
N LEU A 264 8.26 2.40 31.15
CA LEU A 264 8.13 2.25 32.60
C LEU A 264 9.43 1.65 33.16
N LEU A 265 10.00 2.33 34.15
CA LEU A 265 11.06 1.77 34.98
C LEU A 265 10.44 1.13 36.22
N ILE A 266 10.61 -0.18 36.36
CA ILE A 266 10.04 -0.94 37.47
C ILE A 266 10.84 -2.23 37.69
N ASP A 267 11.05 -2.62 38.95
CA ASP A 267 11.63 -3.90 39.33
C ASP A 267 10.60 -5.03 39.09
N LEU A 268 10.79 -5.80 38.03
CA LEU A 268 9.91 -6.91 37.63
C LEU A 268 10.30 -8.25 38.26
N ASN A 269 11.54 -8.40 38.73
CA ASN A 269 12.09 -9.69 39.12
C ASN A 269 12.39 -9.79 40.64
N GLY A 270 12.32 -8.67 41.37
CA GLY A 270 12.53 -8.55 42.81
C GLY A 270 13.99 -8.39 43.24
N ASP A 271 14.91 -8.03 42.34
CA ASP A 271 16.35 -7.88 42.63
C ASP A 271 16.76 -6.46 43.08
N ALA A 272 15.78 -5.55 43.22
CA ALA A 272 15.96 -4.13 43.53
C ALA A 272 16.66 -3.31 42.43
N GLU A 273 16.84 -3.87 41.22
CA GLU A 273 17.20 -3.15 40.01
C GLU A 273 15.95 -2.96 39.14
N ASN A 274 15.84 -1.82 38.46
CA ASN A 274 14.68 -1.56 37.61
C ASN A 274 14.91 -2.10 36.19
N GLU A 275 13.96 -2.88 35.68
CA GLU A 275 13.82 -3.12 34.25
C GLU A 275 13.17 -1.93 33.52
N LEU A 276 13.53 -1.75 32.25
CA LEU A 276 12.84 -0.85 31.35
C LEU A 276 11.81 -1.63 30.52
N VAL A 277 10.55 -1.27 30.70
CA VAL A 277 9.42 -1.81 29.94
C VAL A 277 8.96 -0.77 28.92
N ILE A 278 9.07 -1.07 27.62
CA ILE A 278 8.58 -0.19 26.55
C ILE A 278 7.29 -0.75 25.96
N PHE A 279 6.25 0.08 25.92
CA PHE A 279 4.98 -0.21 25.27
C PHE A 279 5.02 0.28 23.81
N ASP A 280 5.22 -0.68 22.89
CA ASP A 280 5.48 -0.43 21.46
C ASP A 280 4.21 -0.40 20.58
N GLY A 281 3.02 -0.48 21.21
CA GLY A 281 1.73 -0.66 20.54
C GLY A 281 1.49 -2.05 19.97
N TYR A 282 2.51 -2.67 19.36
CA TYR A 282 2.45 -4.04 18.84
C TYR A 282 3.05 -5.09 19.77
N ASN A 283 3.91 -4.69 20.72
CA ASN A 283 4.49 -5.59 21.69
C ASN A 283 4.84 -4.77 22.93
N THR A 284 5.03 -5.45 24.05
CA THR A 284 5.71 -4.87 25.21
C THR A 284 7.08 -5.52 25.28
N VAL A 285 8.15 -4.73 25.23
CA VAL A 285 9.53 -5.25 25.30
C VAL A 285 10.15 -4.87 26.63
N VAL A 286 10.90 -5.79 27.22
CA VAL A 286 11.58 -5.62 28.50
C VAL A 286 13.09 -5.63 28.26
N PHE A 287 13.77 -4.65 28.84
CA PHE A 287 15.21 -4.57 28.92
C PHE A 287 15.62 -4.69 30.38
N SER A 288 16.61 -5.53 30.64
CA SER A 288 17.15 -5.79 31.99
C SER A 288 18.67 -5.76 31.93
N GLN A 289 19.30 -5.48 33.06
CA GLN A 289 20.75 -5.53 33.21
C GLN A 289 21.17 -6.95 33.60
N GLN A 290 21.93 -7.63 32.74
CA GLN A 290 22.46 -8.97 32.98
C GLN A 290 23.97 -8.95 32.87
N ASP A 291 24.68 -9.41 33.91
CA ASP A 291 26.15 -9.36 33.97
C ASP A 291 26.72 -7.96 33.75
N ARG A 292 26.05 -6.94 34.31
CA ARG A 292 26.36 -5.50 34.12
C ARG A 292 26.19 -4.99 32.69
N GLN A 293 25.55 -5.74 31.80
CA GLN A 293 25.24 -5.30 30.44
C GLN A 293 23.73 -5.28 30.21
N TRP A 294 23.24 -4.20 29.59
CA TRP A 294 21.86 -4.12 29.16
C TRP A 294 21.61 -5.11 28.03
N LYS A 295 20.54 -5.90 28.17
CA LYS A 295 20.07 -6.84 27.17
C LYS A 295 18.55 -6.79 27.09
N ARG A 296 18.03 -7.13 25.91
CA ARG A 296 16.59 -7.43 25.76
C ARG A 296 16.26 -8.72 26.51
N ALA A 297 15.51 -8.61 27.59
CA ALA A 297 15.10 -9.73 28.44
C ALA A 297 13.97 -10.54 27.79
N GLY A 298 13.06 -9.88 27.07
CA GLY A 298 11.96 -10.56 26.40
C GLY A 298 10.76 -9.65 26.14
N HIS A 299 9.57 -10.24 26.09
CA HIS A 299 8.32 -9.53 25.87
C HIS A 299 7.31 -9.85 26.97
N LEU A 300 6.57 -8.83 27.42
CA LEU A 300 5.37 -9.05 28.22
C LEU A 300 4.18 -9.27 27.27
N ARG A 301 3.39 -10.31 27.55
CA ARG A 301 2.12 -10.56 26.87
C ARG A 301 1.01 -10.49 27.91
N GLY A 302 0.05 -9.60 27.68
CA GLY A 302 -1.21 -9.54 28.42
C GLY A 302 -2.34 -9.96 27.50
N ARG A 303 -3.42 -10.55 28.01
CA ARG A 303 -4.53 -11.06 27.18
C ARG A 303 -5.06 -10.06 26.14
N ASN A 304 -5.22 -8.81 26.55
CA ASN A 304 -5.77 -7.74 25.72
C ASN A 304 -4.69 -6.80 25.19
N TRP A 305 -3.45 -7.29 25.00
CA TRP A 305 -2.34 -6.45 24.53
C TRP A 305 -2.65 -5.74 23.21
N HIS A 306 -3.43 -6.37 22.31
CA HIS A 306 -3.89 -5.77 21.05
C HIS A 306 -4.89 -4.62 21.23
N GLN A 307 -5.56 -4.54 22.39
CA GLN A 307 -6.59 -3.54 22.69
C GLN A 307 -6.05 -2.40 23.56
N LEU A 308 -4.81 -2.51 24.05
CA LEU A 308 -4.17 -1.48 24.86
C LEU A 308 -3.72 -0.33 23.94
N GLU A 309 -4.56 0.68 23.83
CA GLU A 309 -4.21 1.90 23.11
C GLU A 309 -3.12 2.67 23.88
N ALA A 310 -2.19 3.30 23.14
CA ALA A 310 -1.10 4.05 23.74
C ALA A 310 -1.57 5.14 24.73
N ALA A 311 -2.71 5.77 24.44
CA ALA A 311 -3.30 6.81 25.31
C ALA A 311 -3.84 6.24 26.64
N GLU A 312 -4.38 5.02 26.63
CA GLU A 312 -4.83 4.35 27.85
C GLU A 312 -3.66 3.93 28.73
N VAL A 313 -2.60 3.39 28.11
CA VAL A 313 -1.34 3.06 28.78
C VAL A 313 -0.74 4.32 29.40
N GLU A 314 -0.62 5.41 28.64
CA GLU A 314 -0.12 6.70 29.15
C GLU A 314 -0.91 7.19 30.37
N LYS A 315 -2.25 7.13 30.30
CA LYS A 315 -3.12 7.53 31.41
C LYS A 315 -2.90 6.66 32.65
N ALA A 316 -2.78 5.34 32.49
CA ALA A 316 -2.55 4.42 33.60
C ALA A 316 -1.17 4.64 34.25
N LEU A 317 -0.12 4.81 33.43
CA LEU A 317 1.24 5.08 33.90
C LEU A 317 1.33 6.42 34.66
N LYS A 318 0.69 7.48 34.13
CA LYS A 318 0.61 8.79 34.82
C LYS A 318 -0.13 8.72 36.14
N ALA A 319 -1.18 7.92 36.21
CA ALA A 319 -1.96 7.72 37.44
C ALA A 319 -1.24 6.80 38.45
N GLY A 320 -0.07 6.25 38.12
CA GLY A 320 0.59 5.24 38.95
C GLY A 320 -0.23 3.96 39.12
N SER A 321 -1.18 3.69 38.21
CA SER A 321 -2.05 2.52 38.24
C SER A 321 -1.34 1.29 37.68
N VAL A 322 -0.18 1.00 38.24
CA VAL A 322 0.70 -0.10 37.84
C VAL A 322 1.12 -0.85 39.10
N ALA A 323 1.09 -2.16 39.04
CA ALA A 323 1.57 -3.02 40.12
C ALA A 323 2.33 -4.19 39.53
N VAL A 324 3.45 -4.54 40.16
CA VAL A 324 4.09 -5.84 39.97
C VAL A 324 3.39 -6.82 40.88
N VAL A 325 2.91 -7.92 40.31
CA VAL A 325 2.12 -8.92 41.02
C VAL A 325 2.80 -10.26 40.87
N ASP A 326 3.11 -10.88 42.00
CA ASP A 326 3.68 -12.23 42.02
C ASP A 326 2.69 -13.23 41.41
N SER A 327 3.19 -14.03 40.46
CA SER A 327 2.41 -15.15 39.94
C SER A 327 2.26 -16.20 41.04
N LYS A 328 1.01 -16.56 41.36
CA LYS A 328 0.71 -17.74 42.21
C LYS A 328 1.21 -19.05 41.60
N TRP A 329 1.41 -19.06 40.28
CA TRP A 329 1.78 -20.24 39.51
C TRP A 329 3.24 -20.14 39.07
N ARG A 330 3.99 -21.21 39.32
CA ARG A 330 5.34 -21.36 38.75
C ARG A 330 5.25 -21.60 37.25
N GLU A 331 6.31 -21.22 36.55
CA GLU A 331 6.42 -21.45 35.12
C GLU A 331 6.66 -22.95 34.83
N LEU A 332 6.06 -23.45 33.74
CA LEU A 332 6.27 -24.82 33.27
C LEU A 332 7.31 -24.80 32.15
N LYS A 333 8.41 -25.54 32.32
CA LYS A 333 9.43 -25.69 31.30
C LYS A 333 9.31 -27.03 30.57
N VAL A 334 9.21 -27.00 29.25
CA VAL A 334 9.20 -28.19 28.38
C VAL A 334 10.27 -27.98 27.31
N LEU A 335 11.32 -28.81 27.32
CA LEU A 335 12.49 -28.63 26.47
C LEU A 335 13.14 -27.23 26.66
N GLN A 336 13.16 -26.41 25.62
CA GLN A 336 13.68 -25.04 25.63
C GLN A 336 12.57 -23.99 25.82
N ASP A 337 11.30 -24.41 25.84
CA ASP A 337 10.15 -23.51 25.92
C ASP A 337 9.64 -23.37 27.36
N THR A 338 9.35 -22.14 27.74
CA THR A 338 8.76 -21.78 29.05
C THR A 338 7.32 -21.34 28.86
N TYR A 339 6.42 -21.93 29.64
CA TYR A 339 4.99 -21.64 29.61
C TYR A 339 4.57 -20.99 30.92
N THR A 340 3.90 -19.84 30.82
CA THR A 340 3.30 -19.11 31.95
C THR A 340 1.78 -19.26 31.91
N LEU A 341 1.14 -19.29 33.07
CA LEU A 341 -0.32 -19.35 33.14
C LEU A 341 -0.93 -17.97 32.85
N GLU A 342 -1.83 -17.88 31.87
CA GLU A 342 -2.66 -16.70 31.62
C GLU A 342 -4.06 -16.89 32.26
N PRO A 343 -4.36 -16.30 33.43
CA PRO A 343 -5.61 -16.55 34.16
C PRO A 343 -6.85 -16.00 33.42
N GLN A 344 -7.91 -16.81 33.30
CA GLN A 344 -9.22 -16.47 32.67
C GLN A 344 -10.00 -15.39 33.40
#